data_AF-A0A449GII2-F1
#
_entry.id   AF-A0A449GII2-F1
#
_cell.length_a   1.000
_cell.length_b   1.000
_cell.length_c   1.000
_cell.angle_alpha   90.00
_cell.angle_beta   90.00
_cell.angle_gamma   90.00
#
_symmetry.space_group_name_H-M   'P 1'
#
loop_
_entity.id
_entity.type
_entity.pdbx_description
1 polymer ?
#
loop_
_entity_poly.entity_id
_entity_poly.type
_entity_poly.pdbx_seq_one_letter_code
_entity_poly.pdbx_strand_id
1 'polypeptide(L)'
;MVPGLYGYVSATKWVTELEVTRFDRATAYWTRRGWSALGPIKTGTRIDTPGPRSRPSPGPVPVAGVAWAQHRGIAAVEVQVDGGPWQQARLSAEQSVDTWRQWVYDWDATPGPHTLRARATDGTGAVQTAEVADVLPDGATGYPSVTVRVS
;
A
#
# COMPACT_ATOMS: atom_id res chain seq x y z
N MET A 1 -11.47 -10.57 13.44
CA MET A 1 -10.81 -9.72 12.43
C MET A 1 -11.58 -8.41 12.38
N VAL A 2 -10.90 -7.26 12.45
CA VAL A 2 -11.53 -5.93 12.32
C VAL A 2 -10.91 -5.20 11.13
N PRO A 3 -11.65 -5.01 10.01
CA PRO A 3 -11.17 -4.24 8.87
C PRO A 3 -10.81 -2.80 9.24
N GLY A 4 -9.83 -2.23 8.54
CA GLY A 4 -9.37 -0.85 8.76
C GLY A 4 -8.36 -0.67 9.88
N LEU A 5 -7.99 -1.74 10.59
CA LEU A 5 -6.93 -1.73 11.60
C LEU A 5 -5.79 -2.68 11.22
N TYR A 6 -4.55 -2.31 11.53
CA TYR A 6 -3.40 -3.19 11.37
C TYR A 6 -3.56 -4.47 12.19
N GLY A 7 -3.06 -5.59 11.65
CA GLY A 7 -3.28 -6.91 12.22
C GLY A 7 -2.73 -7.09 13.64
N TYR A 8 -1.70 -6.33 14.04
CA TYR A 8 -1.18 -6.35 15.40
C TYR A 8 -2.19 -5.81 16.44
N VAL A 9 -3.20 -5.03 16.00
CA VAL A 9 -4.32 -4.56 16.83
C VAL A 9 -5.52 -5.49 16.73
N SER A 10 -5.89 -5.92 15.52
CA SER A 10 -7.24 -6.44 15.24
C SER A 10 -7.33 -7.91 14.84
N ALA A 11 -6.19 -8.55 14.59
CA ALA A 11 -6.13 -9.90 14.03
C ALA A 11 -5.53 -10.90 15.02
N THR A 12 -5.99 -10.85 16.28
CA THR A 12 -5.68 -11.89 17.27
C THR A 12 -6.13 -13.24 16.74
N LYS A 13 -5.18 -14.17 16.66
CA LYS A 13 -5.40 -15.54 16.21
C LYS A 13 -5.64 -16.44 17.41
N TRP A 14 -6.42 -17.50 17.22
CA TRP A 14 -6.70 -18.52 18.25
C TRP A 14 -7.27 -17.91 19.55
N VAL A 15 -8.26 -17.01 19.42
CA VAL A 15 -8.91 -16.36 20.55
C VAL A 15 -9.60 -17.39 21.44
N THR A 16 -9.24 -17.42 22.73
CA THR A 16 -9.89 -18.26 23.75
C THR A 16 -10.69 -17.43 24.76
N GLU A 17 -10.41 -16.14 24.88
CA GLU A 17 -11.02 -15.22 25.85
C GLU A 17 -11.17 -13.82 25.24
N LEU A 18 -12.22 -13.10 25.67
CA LEU A 18 -12.47 -11.70 25.33
C LEU A 18 -12.79 -10.93 26.60
N GLU A 19 -12.00 -9.89 26.90
CA GLU A 19 -12.23 -8.97 28.02
C GLU A 19 -12.69 -7.61 27.48
N VAL A 20 -13.75 -7.06 28.06
CA VAL A 20 -14.18 -5.68 27.79
C VAL A 20 -13.47 -4.76 28.77
N THR A 21 -12.61 -3.89 28.25
CA THR A 21 -11.79 -2.97 29.06
C THR A 21 -11.64 -1.61 28.39
N ARG A 22 -10.89 -0.69 29.01
CA ARG A 22 -10.60 0.65 28.48
C ARG A 22 -9.10 0.80 28.21
N PHE A 23 -8.75 1.64 27.23
CA PHE A 23 -7.34 1.92 26.88
C PHE A 23 -6.51 2.49 28.03
N ASP A 24 -7.15 3.16 29.00
CA ASP A 24 -6.49 3.71 30.19
C ASP A 24 -6.32 2.68 31.34
N ARG A 25 -6.94 1.50 31.22
CA ARG A 25 -6.90 0.43 32.23
C ARG A 25 -6.11 -0.79 31.79
N ALA A 26 -5.91 -0.97 30.49
CA ALA A 26 -5.17 -2.11 29.95
C ALA A 26 -4.26 -1.67 28.78
N THR A 27 -3.06 -2.25 28.74
CA THR A 27 -2.10 -2.03 27.65
C THR A 27 -1.82 -3.34 26.93
N ALA A 28 -2.11 -3.39 25.63
CA ALA A 28 -1.95 -4.57 24.80
C ALA A 28 -0.46 -4.94 24.58
N TYR A 29 -0.22 -6.21 24.25
CA TYR A 29 1.12 -6.78 24.07
C TYR A 29 2.01 -5.97 23.09
N TRP A 30 1.47 -5.56 21.95
CA TRP A 30 2.19 -4.78 20.93
C TRP A 30 2.34 -3.32 21.32
N THR A 31 1.36 -2.75 22.01
CA THR A 31 1.44 -1.36 22.51
C THR A 31 2.62 -1.18 23.47
N ARG A 32 2.87 -2.15 24.35
CA ARG A 32 4.06 -2.16 25.24
C ARG A 32 5.39 -2.21 24.48
N ARG A 33 5.37 -2.53 23.18
CA ARG A 33 6.55 -2.67 22.31
C ARG A 33 6.66 -1.52 21.30
N GLY A 34 5.99 -0.39 21.57
CA GLY A 34 6.10 0.84 20.78
C GLY A 34 5.12 0.93 19.61
N TRP A 35 4.21 -0.03 19.45
CA TRP A 35 3.18 0.03 18.42
C TRP A 35 2.01 0.91 18.86
N SER A 36 1.41 1.64 17.93
CA SER A 36 0.22 2.47 18.17
C SER A 36 -0.93 1.64 18.75
N ALA A 37 -1.65 2.16 19.74
CA ALA A 37 -2.79 1.45 20.33
C ALA A 37 -4.00 1.36 19.38
N LEU A 38 -4.11 2.30 18.44
CA LEU A 38 -5.23 2.39 17.51
C LEU A 38 -4.93 1.72 16.17
N GLY A 39 -3.70 1.87 15.65
CA GLY A 39 -3.25 1.22 14.42
C GLY A 39 -4.18 1.33 13.21
N PRO A 40 -4.73 2.50 12.84
CA PRO A 40 -5.58 2.64 11.65
C PRO A 40 -4.79 2.35 10.37
N ILE A 41 -5.42 1.69 9.39
CA ILE A 41 -4.78 1.46 8.09
C ILE A 41 -4.64 2.77 7.33
N LYS A 42 -3.39 3.08 6.98
CA LYS A 42 -3.01 4.18 6.09
C LYS A 42 -3.30 3.85 4.64
N THR A 43 -3.60 4.88 3.84
CA THR A 43 -3.70 4.77 2.39
C THR A 43 -2.36 4.36 1.81
N GLY A 44 -2.34 3.30 1.02
CA GLY A 44 -1.09 2.74 0.50
C GLY A 44 -1.28 2.01 -0.83
N THR A 45 -0.17 1.86 -1.54
CA THR A 45 -0.06 1.04 -2.75
C THR A 45 1.26 0.30 -2.76
N ARG A 46 1.32 -0.78 -3.54
CA ARG A 46 2.50 -1.60 -3.77
C ARG A 46 2.60 -1.95 -5.26
N ILE A 47 3.83 -1.96 -5.78
CA ILE A 47 4.14 -2.46 -7.12
C ILE A 47 4.52 -3.94 -6.98
N ASP A 48 3.79 -4.81 -7.68
CA ASP A 48 3.99 -6.26 -7.66
C ASP A 48 4.73 -6.75 -8.91
N THR A 49 4.52 -6.07 -10.03
CA THR A 49 5.25 -6.30 -11.28
C THR A 49 5.51 -4.97 -11.99
N PRO A 50 6.64 -4.79 -12.68
CA PRO A 50 7.80 -5.68 -12.66
C PRO A 50 8.48 -5.71 -11.29
N GLY A 51 8.91 -6.90 -10.86
CA GLY A 51 9.54 -7.09 -9.55
C GLY A 51 10.98 -6.55 -9.48
N PRO A 52 11.56 -6.41 -8.27
CA PRO A 52 12.95 -6.02 -8.10
C PRO A 52 13.91 -6.93 -8.88
N ARG A 53 14.88 -6.34 -9.60
CA ARG A 53 15.87 -7.04 -10.45
C ARG A 53 15.31 -7.77 -11.67
N SER A 54 14.03 -7.60 -11.98
CA SER A 54 13.46 -8.07 -13.24
C SER A 54 14.13 -7.37 -14.44
N ARG A 55 14.13 -8.08 -15.57
CA ARG A 55 14.68 -7.62 -16.85
C ARG A 55 13.64 -7.77 -17.96
N PRO A 56 12.60 -6.94 -17.97
CA PRO A 56 11.59 -6.99 -19.02
C PRO A 56 12.23 -6.60 -20.36
N SER A 57 11.72 -7.19 -21.44
CA SER A 57 12.09 -6.76 -22.79
C SER A 57 11.53 -5.37 -23.10
N PRO A 58 12.17 -4.59 -23.99
CA PRO A 58 11.63 -3.32 -24.47
C PRO A 58 10.23 -3.47 -25.09
N GLY A 59 9.43 -2.41 -25.01
CA GLY A 59 8.05 -2.36 -25.49
C GLY A 59 7.01 -2.44 -24.37
N PRO A 60 5.80 -2.96 -24.64
CA PRO A 60 4.71 -2.97 -23.67
C PRO A 60 5.03 -3.84 -22.43
N VAL A 61 5.15 -3.20 -21.26
CA VAL A 61 5.40 -3.82 -19.97
C VAL A 61 4.30 -3.42 -18.98
N PRO A 62 3.55 -4.38 -18.40
CA PRO A 62 2.58 -4.05 -17.37
C PRO A 62 3.28 -3.70 -16.06
N VAL A 63 3.06 -2.48 -15.57
CA VAL A 63 3.36 -2.09 -14.19
C VAL A 63 2.08 -2.24 -13.39
N ALA A 64 2.03 -3.16 -12.43
CA ALA A 64 0.80 -3.51 -11.74
C ALA A 64 1.05 -3.85 -10.28
N GLY A 65 -0.03 -3.79 -9.51
CA GLY A 65 -0.02 -4.18 -8.11
C GLY A 65 -1.36 -3.97 -7.44
N VAL A 66 -1.32 -3.60 -6.15
CA VAL A 66 -2.48 -3.45 -5.30
C VAL A 66 -2.42 -2.16 -4.51
N ALA A 67 -3.58 -1.58 -4.24
CA ALA A 67 -3.76 -0.41 -3.38
C ALA A 67 -4.85 -0.66 -2.33
N TRP A 68 -4.76 0.01 -1.19
CA TRP A 68 -5.68 -0.17 -0.08
C TRP A 68 -5.89 1.12 0.71
N ALA A 69 -7.13 1.29 1.17
CA ALA A 69 -7.55 2.34 2.10
C ALA A 69 -8.90 1.92 2.69
N GLN A 70 -8.91 0.88 3.52
CA GLN A 70 -10.13 0.31 4.10
C GLN A 70 -11.00 1.39 4.76
N HIS A 71 -12.32 1.22 4.70
CA HIS A 71 -13.36 2.21 4.98
C HIS A 71 -13.41 3.45 4.08
N ARG A 72 -12.36 3.74 3.31
CA ARG A 72 -12.27 4.93 2.43
C ARG A 72 -12.30 4.58 0.94
N GLY A 73 -11.88 3.37 0.57
CA GLY A 73 -11.76 2.94 -0.82
C GLY A 73 -10.61 3.63 -1.57
N ILE A 74 -10.35 3.17 -2.80
CA ILE A 74 -9.29 3.73 -3.66
C ILE A 74 -9.93 4.42 -4.87
N ALA A 75 -9.68 5.73 -4.98
CA ALA A 75 -10.18 6.55 -6.08
C ALA A 75 -9.23 6.54 -7.28
N ALA A 76 -7.92 6.57 -7.04
CA ALA A 76 -6.91 6.56 -8.11
C ALA A 76 -5.61 5.89 -7.66
N VAL A 77 -4.89 5.34 -8.64
CA VAL A 77 -3.47 5.01 -8.53
C VAL A 77 -2.75 5.66 -9.70
N GLU A 78 -1.60 6.25 -9.42
CA GLU A 78 -0.75 6.86 -10.44
C GLU A 78 0.65 6.24 -10.38
N VAL A 79 1.28 6.09 -11.55
CA VAL A 79 2.63 5.58 -11.73
C VAL A 79 3.52 6.69 -12.27
N GLN A 80 4.76 6.75 -11.80
CA GLN A 80 5.78 7.66 -12.30
C GLN A 80 6.98 6.84 -12.78
N VAL A 81 7.46 7.16 -13.99
CA VAL A 81 8.67 6.58 -14.59
C VAL A 81 9.76 7.66 -14.59
N ASP A 82 10.93 7.34 -14.02
CA ASP A 82 12.15 8.18 -14.03
C ASP A 82 11.98 9.63 -13.54
N GLY A 83 11.03 9.86 -12.62
CA GLY A 83 10.75 11.21 -12.13
C GLY A 83 9.96 12.09 -13.10
N GLY A 84 9.44 11.53 -14.20
CA GLY A 84 8.54 12.20 -15.13
C GLY A 84 7.16 12.51 -14.53
N PRO A 85 6.17 12.88 -15.36
CA PRO A 85 4.81 13.11 -14.89
C PRO A 85 4.17 11.85 -14.31
N TRP A 86 3.27 12.04 -13.34
CA TRP A 86 2.40 10.97 -12.85
C TRP A 86 1.38 10.59 -13.92
N GLN A 87 1.23 9.29 -14.15
CA GLN A 87 0.36 8.70 -15.16
C GLN A 87 -0.71 7.86 -14.48
N GLN A 88 -1.97 8.05 -14.86
CA GLN A 88 -3.08 7.34 -14.22
C GLN A 88 -3.07 5.86 -14.61
N ALA A 89 -3.11 4.98 -13.60
CA ALA A 89 -3.29 3.55 -13.78
C ALA A 89 -4.77 3.20 -13.88
N ARG A 90 -5.08 2.09 -14.56
CA ARG A 90 -6.41 1.50 -14.61
C ARG A 90 -6.63 0.66 -13.37
N LEU A 91 -7.72 0.92 -12.65
CA LEU A 91 -8.12 0.14 -11.48
C LEU A 91 -9.03 -1.03 -11.89
N SER A 92 -8.96 -2.14 -11.16
CA SER A 92 -9.94 -3.22 -11.27
C SER A 92 -11.33 -2.77 -10.80
N ALA A 93 -12.35 -3.60 -11.05
CA ALA A 93 -13.61 -3.47 -10.33
C ALA A 93 -13.35 -3.52 -8.81
N GLU A 94 -14.11 -2.72 -8.06
CA GLU A 94 -14.09 -2.75 -6.60
C GLU A 94 -15.06 -3.83 -6.12
N GLN A 95 -14.55 -4.82 -5.38
CA GLN A 95 -15.41 -5.85 -4.79
C GLN A 95 -16.03 -5.38 -3.48
N SER A 96 -15.27 -4.64 -2.68
CA SER A 96 -15.70 -3.99 -1.44
C SER A 96 -14.70 -2.90 -1.06
N VAL A 97 -15.17 -1.86 -0.38
CA VAL A 97 -14.37 -0.75 0.17
C VAL A 97 -13.26 -1.23 1.12
N ASP A 98 -13.42 -2.41 1.72
CA ASP A 98 -12.46 -3.00 2.66
C ASP A 98 -11.47 -3.98 2.02
N THR A 99 -11.59 -4.23 0.71
CA THR A 99 -10.67 -5.11 -0.03
C THR A 99 -9.57 -4.31 -0.71
N TRP A 100 -8.43 -4.96 -0.93
CA TRP A 100 -7.39 -4.37 -1.77
C TRP A 100 -7.87 -4.30 -3.22
N ARG A 101 -7.59 -3.18 -3.88
CA ARG A 101 -7.95 -2.94 -5.27
C ARG A 101 -6.74 -3.13 -6.16
N GLN A 102 -6.87 -3.96 -7.20
CA GLN A 102 -5.79 -4.16 -8.17
C GLN A 102 -5.71 -2.98 -9.13
N TRP A 103 -4.52 -2.73 -9.66
CA TRP A 103 -4.29 -1.68 -10.65
C TRP A 103 -3.21 -2.11 -11.65
N VAL A 104 -3.28 -1.54 -12.86
CA VAL A 104 -2.30 -1.74 -13.93
C VAL A 104 -2.08 -0.46 -14.73
N TYR A 105 -0.83 -0.17 -15.06
CA TYR A 105 -0.39 0.85 -15.99
C TYR A 105 0.40 0.18 -17.12
N ASP A 106 -0.09 0.35 -18.34
CA ASP A 106 0.54 -0.19 -19.55
C ASP A 106 1.70 0.74 -19.95
N TRP A 107 2.92 0.37 -19.56
CA TRP A 107 4.11 1.17 -19.79
C TRP A 107 4.80 0.76 -21.09
N ASP A 108 5.02 1.70 -22.00
CA ASP A 108 5.89 1.49 -23.16
C ASP A 108 7.36 1.69 -22.74
N ALA A 109 8.03 0.59 -22.43
CA ALA A 109 9.35 0.58 -21.80
C ALA A 109 10.47 0.71 -22.84
N THR A 110 11.30 1.74 -22.69
CA THR A 110 12.52 1.91 -23.49
C THR A 110 13.67 1.09 -22.93
N PRO A 111 14.67 0.68 -23.73
CA PRO A 111 15.86 0.01 -23.21
C PRO A 111 16.62 0.89 -22.19
N GLY A 112 17.08 0.29 -21.09
CA GLY A 112 17.87 0.99 -20.07
C GLY A 112 17.44 0.74 -18.62
N PRO A 113 18.14 1.35 -17.65
CA PRO A 113 17.71 1.37 -16.26
C PRO A 113 16.53 2.33 -16.08
N HIS A 114 15.50 1.90 -15.35
CA HIS A 114 14.34 2.71 -15.03
C HIS A 114 13.96 2.59 -13.55
N THR A 115 13.47 3.68 -12.98
CA THR A 115 12.86 3.71 -11.64
C THR A 115 11.37 3.97 -11.75
N LEU A 116 10.59 3.02 -11.28
CA LEU A 116 9.13 3.08 -11.23
C LEU A 116 8.69 3.40 -9.81
N ARG A 117 7.81 4.40 -9.66
CA ARG A 117 7.15 4.75 -8.41
C ARG A 117 5.64 4.69 -8.59
N ALA A 118 4.90 4.46 -7.51
CA ALA A 118 3.45 4.51 -7.51
C ALA A 118 2.91 5.26 -6.28
N ARG A 119 1.74 5.88 -6.41
CA ARG A 119 0.99 6.50 -5.31
C ARG A 119 -0.50 6.23 -5.45
N ALA A 120 -1.21 6.09 -4.34
CA ALA A 120 -2.66 5.99 -4.31
C ALA A 120 -3.32 7.27 -3.81
N THR A 121 -4.54 7.52 -4.27
CA THR A 121 -5.48 8.50 -3.72
C THR A 121 -6.72 7.77 -3.24
N ASP A 122 -7.11 7.98 -1.99
CA ASP A 122 -8.30 7.32 -1.41
C ASP A 122 -9.61 8.06 -1.75
N GLY A 123 -10.74 7.46 -1.38
CA GLY A 123 -12.07 8.04 -1.64
C GLY A 123 -12.35 9.36 -0.93
N THR A 124 -11.51 9.79 0.01
CA THR A 124 -11.59 11.14 0.63
C THR A 124 -10.83 12.21 -0.17
N GLY A 125 -10.09 11.79 -1.21
CA GLY A 125 -9.20 12.66 -1.99
C GLY A 125 -7.81 12.81 -1.38
N ALA A 126 -7.50 12.11 -0.28
CA ALA A 126 -6.19 12.14 0.33
C ALA A 126 -5.21 11.28 -0.47
N VAL A 127 -4.09 11.89 -0.89
CA VAL A 127 -2.98 11.20 -1.54
C VAL A 127 -2.12 10.52 -0.47
N GLN A 128 -1.67 9.30 -0.73
CA GLN A 128 -0.64 8.62 0.04
C GLN A 128 0.53 9.59 0.33
N THR A 129 1.06 9.59 1.54
CA THR A 129 2.18 10.47 1.86
C THR A 129 3.46 10.01 1.16
N ALA A 130 4.23 10.98 0.66
CA ALA A 130 5.59 10.74 0.15
C ALA A 130 6.62 10.52 1.26
N GLU A 131 6.30 10.94 2.49
CA GLU A 131 7.18 10.81 3.65
C GLU A 131 7.43 9.34 3.96
N VAL A 132 8.70 8.94 3.92
CA VAL A 132 9.12 7.57 4.24
C VAL A 132 9.27 7.45 5.74
N ALA A 133 8.54 6.50 6.33
CA ALA A 133 8.68 6.09 7.71
C ALA A 133 8.70 4.57 7.80
N ASP A 134 9.42 4.04 8.79
CA ASP A 134 9.46 2.61 9.09
C ASP A 134 8.12 2.13 9.71
N VAL A 135 8.00 0.84 9.98
CA VAL A 135 6.77 0.20 10.45
C VAL A 135 6.34 0.65 11.85
N LEU A 136 7.27 1.13 12.67
CA LEU A 136 7.00 1.66 14.01
C LEU A 136 6.87 3.19 13.94
N PRO A 137 5.93 3.80 14.68
CA PRO A 137 4.97 3.15 15.59
C PRO A 137 3.68 2.66 14.90
N ASP A 138 3.38 3.14 13.70
CA ASP A 138 2.02 3.13 13.15
C ASP A 138 1.96 2.73 11.67
N GLY A 139 2.77 1.75 11.27
CA GLY A 139 2.84 1.27 9.90
C GLY A 139 3.65 2.17 8.96
N ALA A 140 4.34 1.52 8.03
CA ALA A 140 5.25 2.16 7.09
C ALA A 140 4.52 3.10 6.11
N THR A 141 5.22 4.13 5.67
CA THR A 141 4.73 5.14 4.72
C THR A 141 5.74 5.42 3.61
N GLY A 142 5.35 6.26 2.65
CA GLY A 142 6.15 6.58 1.49
C GLY A 142 5.65 5.86 0.24
N TYR A 143 6.08 6.34 -0.92
CA TYR A 143 5.73 5.72 -2.19
C TYR A 143 6.55 4.45 -2.43
N PRO A 144 5.94 3.32 -2.83
CA PRO A 144 6.71 2.19 -3.31
C PRO A 144 7.55 2.59 -4.52
N SER A 145 8.76 2.05 -4.59
CA SER A 145 9.70 2.27 -5.67
C SER A 145 10.35 0.95 -6.08
N VAL A 146 10.48 0.70 -7.38
CA VAL A 146 11.22 -0.44 -7.92
C VAL A 146 12.13 0.02 -9.04
N THR A 147 13.37 -0.46 -9.02
CA THR A 147 14.34 -0.24 -10.11
C THR A 147 14.43 -1.51 -10.95
N VAL A 148 14.30 -1.33 -12.26
CA VAL A 148 14.36 -2.39 -13.28
C VAL A 148 15.36 -2.03 -14.37
N ARG A 149 15.84 -3.04 -15.10
CA ARG A 149 16.67 -2.82 -16.29
C ARG A 149 15.99 -3.46 -17.49
N VAL A 150 15.54 -2.66 -18.42
CA VAL A 150 14.90 -3.10 -19.66
C VAL A 150 15.99 -3.49 -20.65
N SER A 151 15.96 -4.74 -21.13
CA SER A 151 16.96 -5.30 -22.05
C SER A 151 16.42 -6.46 -22.86
#